data_AF-A0A1Z5LCW7-F1
#
_entry.id   AF-A0A1Z5LCW7-F1
#
_cell.length_a   1.000
_cell.length_b   1.000
_cell.length_c   1.000
_cell.angle_alpha   90.00
_cell.angle_beta   90.00
_cell.angle_gamma   90.00
#
_symmetry.space_group_name_H-M   'P 1'
#
loop_
_entity.id
_entity.type
_entity.pdbx_description
1 polymer ?
#
loop_
_entity_poly.entity_id
_entity_poly.type
_entity_poly.pdbx_seq_one_letter_code
_entity_poly.pdbx_strand_id
1 'polypeptide(L)'
;MDSEEGRVGDEFMRQIETIAAYVPYMTCVGNHEEAENFTHYANRFSMMNQAGEANNFFYSFDVGPAHIISLSSEFYFYLQYGWRQVASQYNWLVQDLKRANLAKNRKERPWIVVGAHRPMYCSFFLDRDCEHQNSLTGQCIAVSSLTGIASIKIVCPSVNRR
;
A
#
# COMPACT_ATOMS: atom_id res chain seq x y z
N MET A 1 -16.39 1.89 -3.28
CA MET A 1 -16.74 3.33 -3.40
C MET A 1 -17.30 3.64 -4.80
N ASP A 2 -17.96 2.64 -5.36
CA ASP A 2 -18.06 2.31 -6.77
C ASP A 2 -19.53 2.18 -7.22
N SER A 3 -20.45 2.48 -6.31
CA SER A 3 -21.89 2.36 -6.49
C SER A 3 -22.60 3.68 -6.20
N GLU A 4 -23.77 3.85 -6.82
CA GLU A 4 -24.65 5.02 -6.63
C GLU A 4 -23.93 6.36 -6.84
N GLU A 5 -23.08 6.46 -7.87
CA GLU A 5 -22.29 7.67 -8.19
C GLU A 5 -21.44 8.18 -7.01
N GLY A 6 -20.99 7.27 -6.14
CA GLY A 6 -20.16 7.59 -4.98
C GLY A 6 -20.94 8.00 -3.73
N ARG A 7 -22.29 7.98 -3.74
CA ARG A 7 -23.13 8.29 -2.57
C ARG A 7 -22.92 7.31 -1.41
N VAL A 8 -22.62 6.05 -1.72
CA VAL A 8 -22.22 5.06 -0.69
C VAL A 8 -20.92 5.50 -0.01
N GLY A 9 -20.01 6.15 -0.74
CA GLY A 9 -18.83 6.77 -0.16
C GLY A 9 -19.16 7.92 0.80
N ASP A 10 -20.16 8.76 0.49
CA ASP A 10 -20.60 9.82 1.42
C ASP A 10 -21.18 9.23 2.71
N GLU A 11 -21.96 8.16 2.60
CA GLU A 11 -22.52 7.47 3.76
C GLU A 11 -21.43 6.82 4.61
N PHE A 12 -20.43 6.19 3.99
CA PHE A 12 -19.27 5.69 4.71
C PHE A 12 -18.54 6.79 5.49
N MET A 13 -18.34 7.97 4.90
CA MET A 13 -17.70 9.10 5.59
C MET A 13 -18.52 9.59 6.79
N ARG A 14 -19.86 9.60 6.70
CA ARG A 14 -20.74 9.92 7.85
C ARG A 14 -20.62 8.89 8.96
N GLN A 15 -20.50 7.61 8.63
CA GLN A 15 -20.38 6.54 9.63
C GLN A 15 -19.07 6.63 10.41
N ILE A 16 -17.95 6.89 9.74
CA ILE A 16 -16.65 6.97 10.40
C ILE A 16 -16.37 8.32 11.06
N GLU A 17 -17.20 9.35 10.82
CA GLU A 17 -17.00 10.72 11.32
C GLU A 17 -16.70 10.77 12.82
N THR A 18 -17.45 10.02 13.62
CA THR A 18 -17.29 9.97 15.09
C THR A 18 -15.89 9.56 15.54
N ILE A 19 -15.11 8.92 14.69
CA ILE A 19 -13.72 8.52 14.93
C ILE A 19 -12.77 9.41 14.12
N ALA A 20 -12.98 9.49 12.80
CA ALA A 20 -12.08 10.17 11.87
C ALA A 20 -11.99 11.69 12.09
N ALA A 21 -12.97 12.31 12.76
CA ALA A 21 -12.92 13.73 13.12
C ALA A 21 -11.97 14.02 14.31
N TYR A 22 -11.63 13.02 15.11
CA TYR A 22 -10.88 13.19 16.36
C TYR A 22 -9.53 12.46 16.37
N VAL A 23 -9.38 11.40 15.58
CA VAL A 23 -8.13 10.65 15.45
C VAL A 23 -7.78 10.41 13.98
N PRO A 24 -6.49 10.40 13.61
CA PRO A 24 -6.08 10.10 12.24
C PRO A 24 -6.62 8.73 11.78
N TYR A 25 -7.40 8.74 10.69
CA TYR A 25 -7.98 7.54 10.09
C TYR A 25 -7.21 7.19 8.80
N MET A 26 -6.19 6.34 8.96
CA MET A 26 -5.28 5.99 7.85
C MET A 26 -5.85 4.84 7.01
N THR A 27 -5.91 5.01 5.69
CA THR A 27 -6.50 4.02 4.75
C THR A 27 -5.48 3.51 3.74
N CYS A 28 -5.65 2.28 3.27
CA CYS A 28 -4.97 1.75 2.10
C CYS A 28 -5.95 1.60 0.93
N VAL A 29 -5.48 1.78 -0.29
CA VAL A 29 -6.29 1.65 -1.50
C VAL A 29 -6.50 0.17 -1.86
N GLY A 30 -7.71 -0.19 -2.23
CA GLY A 30 -8.07 -1.51 -2.73
C GLY A 30 -8.71 -1.48 -4.11
N ASN A 31 -9.09 -2.67 -4.59
CA ASN A 31 -9.66 -2.83 -5.93
C ASN A 31 -11.05 -2.19 -6.09
N HIS A 32 -11.83 -2.09 -4.99
CA HIS A 32 -13.14 -1.43 -4.99
C HIS A 32 -13.06 0.10 -4.98
N GLU A 33 -11.84 0.64 -4.91
CA GLU A 33 -11.57 2.05 -5.09
C GLU A 33 -11.25 2.39 -6.54
N GLU A 34 -11.06 1.41 -7.45
CA GLU A 34 -10.66 1.67 -8.84
C GLU A 34 -11.70 2.45 -9.66
N ALA A 35 -12.99 2.37 -9.29
CA ALA A 35 -14.06 3.08 -9.96
C ALA A 35 -13.73 4.56 -10.19
N GLU A 36 -14.09 5.07 -11.36
CA GLU A 36 -13.74 6.41 -11.82
C GLU A 36 -12.23 6.71 -11.71
N ASN A 37 -11.38 5.72 -12.03
CA ASN A 37 -9.91 5.81 -11.97
C ASN A 37 -9.39 6.29 -10.60
N PHE A 38 -9.89 5.67 -9.53
CA PHE A 38 -9.54 5.97 -8.14
C PHE A 38 -9.88 7.39 -7.66
N THR A 39 -10.66 8.17 -8.43
CA THR A 39 -10.91 9.58 -8.10
C THR A 39 -11.71 9.76 -6.81
N HIS A 40 -12.67 8.88 -6.51
CA HIS A 40 -13.38 8.94 -5.24
C HIS A 40 -12.44 8.76 -4.05
N TYR A 41 -11.54 7.78 -4.10
CA TYR A 41 -10.55 7.56 -3.06
C TYR A 41 -9.56 8.73 -2.96
N ALA A 42 -9.03 9.17 -4.10
CA ALA A 42 -8.03 10.23 -4.17
C ALA A 42 -8.54 11.57 -3.61
N ASN A 43 -9.84 11.88 -3.75
CA ASN A 43 -10.41 13.15 -3.31
C ASN A 43 -11.04 13.11 -1.91
N ARG A 44 -11.37 11.93 -1.38
CA ARG A 44 -12.01 11.79 -0.05
C ARG A 44 -11.01 11.63 1.08
N PHE A 45 -9.86 11.05 0.79
CA PHE A 45 -8.81 10.79 1.78
C PHE A 45 -7.61 11.70 1.56
N SER A 46 -6.81 11.89 2.60
CA SER A 46 -5.58 12.69 2.54
C SER A 46 -4.54 12.05 3.44
N MET A 47 -3.77 11.13 2.87
CA MET A 47 -2.69 10.46 3.57
C MET A 47 -1.43 11.29 3.41
N MET A 48 -0.93 11.79 4.53
CA MET A 48 0.25 12.64 4.58
C MET A 48 1.44 11.80 5.05
N ASN A 49 2.55 11.89 4.34
CA ASN A 49 3.81 11.36 4.84
C ASN A 49 4.40 12.29 5.92
N GLN A 50 5.48 11.86 6.58
CA GLN A 50 6.12 12.63 7.65
C GLN A 50 6.73 13.96 7.17
N ALA A 51 6.93 14.14 5.86
CA ALA A 51 7.41 15.38 5.26
C ALA A 51 6.27 16.37 4.93
N GLY A 52 5.02 15.99 5.19
CA GLY A 52 3.86 16.80 4.85
C GLY A 52 3.49 16.73 3.36
N GLU A 53 3.95 15.71 2.63
CA GLU A 53 3.54 15.47 1.25
C GLU A 53 2.37 14.50 1.22
N ALA A 54 1.34 14.83 0.44
CA ALA A 54 0.15 14.01 0.28
C ALA A 54 0.38 12.92 -0.77
N ASN A 55 0.17 11.66 -0.39
CA ASN A 55 0.06 10.55 -1.34
C ASN A 55 -0.85 9.46 -0.76
N ASN A 56 -2.04 9.32 -1.34
CA ASN A 56 -3.05 8.38 -0.86
C ASN A 56 -2.75 6.92 -1.24
N PHE A 57 -1.90 6.69 -2.24
CA PHE A 57 -1.68 5.36 -2.80
C PHE A 57 -0.54 4.60 -2.11
N PHE A 58 0.51 5.30 -1.71
CA PHE A 58 1.60 4.69 -0.94
C PHE A 58 2.29 5.75 -0.09
N TYR A 59 2.49 5.43 1.18
CA TYR A 59 3.02 6.33 2.18
C TYR A 59 3.49 5.55 3.40
N SER A 60 4.28 6.20 4.24
CA SER A 60 4.67 5.67 5.55
C SER A 60 4.45 6.73 6.62
N PHE A 61 4.22 6.27 7.84
CA PHE A 61 4.09 7.13 9.02
C PHE A 61 4.59 6.41 10.27
N ASP A 62 4.90 7.21 11.27
CA ASP A 62 5.56 6.80 12.49
C ASP A 62 4.57 6.94 13.65
N VAL A 63 4.33 5.85 14.40
CA VAL A 63 3.46 5.87 15.58
C VAL A 63 4.09 5.06 16.71
N GLY A 64 4.44 5.72 17.81
CA GLY A 64 5.11 5.10 18.94
C GLY A 64 6.37 4.33 18.51
N PRO A 65 6.52 3.03 18.84
CA PRO A 65 7.67 2.21 18.45
C PRO A 65 7.55 1.57 17.06
N ALA A 66 6.55 1.95 16.26
CA ALA A 66 6.27 1.37 14.95
C ALA A 66 6.48 2.37 13.82
N HIS A 67 7.03 1.85 12.72
CA HIS A 67 7.06 2.47 11.40
C HIS A 67 6.10 1.70 10.50
N ILE A 68 5.01 2.36 10.10
CA ILE A 68 3.92 1.76 9.33
C ILE A 68 4.08 2.18 7.87
N ILE A 69 4.00 1.21 6.97
CA ILE A 69 4.09 1.38 5.52
C ILE A 69 2.78 0.90 4.90
N SER A 70 2.12 1.77 4.13
CA SER A 70 0.97 1.43 3.30
C SER A 70 1.39 1.40 1.84
N LEU A 71 1.12 0.29 1.16
CA LEU A 71 1.39 0.10 -0.27
C LEU A 71 0.08 -0.01 -1.06
N SER A 72 0.11 0.47 -2.30
CA SER A 72 -0.92 0.15 -3.28
C SER A 72 -0.61 -1.22 -3.89
N SER A 73 -1.42 -2.22 -3.56
CA SER A 73 -1.42 -3.48 -4.31
C SER A 73 -1.95 -3.30 -5.73
N GLU A 74 -2.83 -2.33 -5.95
CA GLU A 74 -3.54 -2.15 -7.21
C GLU A 74 -2.62 -1.74 -8.36
N PHE A 75 -1.49 -1.08 -8.08
CA PHE A 75 -0.48 -0.78 -9.10
C PHE A 75 0.05 -2.02 -9.83
N TYR A 76 0.02 -3.20 -9.18
CA TYR A 76 0.46 -4.46 -9.77
C TYR A 76 -0.63 -5.19 -10.56
N PHE A 77 -1.91 -4.78 -10.42
CA PHE A 77 -3.06 -5.38 -11.09
C PHE A 77 -3.62 -4.49 -12.20
N TYR A 78 -3.46 -3.16 -12.10
CA TYR A 78 -3.96 -2.20 -13.08
C TYR A 78 -2.83 -1.56 -13.89
N LEU A 79 -2.03 -2.38 -14.57
CA LEU A 79 -0.87 -1.94 -15.37
C LEU A 79 -1.26 -1.07 -16.57
N GLN A 80 -2.53 -1.10 -17.00
CA GLN A 80 -3.06 -0.23 -18.05
C GLN A 80 -2.95 1.26 -17.71
N TYR A 81 -2.90 1.63 -16.43
CA TYR A 81 -2.65 3.01 -15.99
C TYR A 81 -1.16 3.41 -16.09
N GLY A 82 -0.30 2.47 -16.45
CA GLY A 82 1.12 2.70 -16.75
C GLY A 82 2.07 2.10 -15.73
N TRP A 83 3.25 1.70 -16.18
CA TRP A 83 4.28 1.06 -15.33
C TRP A 83 5.01 2.05 -14.40
N ARG A 84 4.93 3.36 -14.68
CA ARG A 84 5.66 4.39 -13.91
C ARG A 84 5.28 4.39 -12.44
N GLN A 85 4.01 4.18 -12.11
CA GLN A 85 3.51 4.11 -10.74
C GLN A 85 4.12 2.96 -9.94
N VAL A 86 4.30 1.79 -10.57
CA VAL A 86 4.98 0.63 -9.98
C VAL A 86 6.43 0.96 -9.67
N ALA A 87 7.14 1.57 -10.63
CA ALA A 87 8.53 1.97 -10.45
C ALA A 87 8.70 3.05 -9.37
N SER A 88 7.79 4.03 -9.33
CA SER A 88 7.79 5.09 -8.31
C SER A 88 7.57 4.51 -6.91
N GLN A 89 6.55 3.66 -6.71
CA GLN A 89 6.31 2.99 -5.44
C GLN A 89 7.51 2.14 -5.02
N TYR A 90 8.10 1.39 -5.96
CA TYR A 90 9.28 0.58 -5.69
C TYR A 90 10.47 1.42 -5.20
N ASN A 91 10.82 2.46 -5.96
CA ASN A 91 11.97 3.32 -5.63
C ASN A 91 11.76 4.04 -4.31
N TRP A 92 10.54 4.53 -4.07
CA TRP A 92 10.16 5.14 -2.80
C TRP A 92 10.30 4.15 -1.64
N LEU A 93 9.76 2.93 -1.76
CA LEU A 93 9.81 1.91 -0.71
C LEU A 93 11.25 1.53 -0.35
N VAL A 94 12.13 1.40 -1.34
CA VAL A 94 13.56 1.14 -1.11
C VAL A 94 14.22 2.27 -0.31
N GLN A 95 13.90 3.53 -0.62
CA GLN A 95 14.43 4.69 0.13
C GLN A 95 13.87 4.76 1.55
N ASP A 96 12.56 4.53 1.69
CA ASP A 96 11.85 4.54 2.96
C ASP A 96 12.41 3.47 3.91
N LEU A 97 12.58 2.24 3.44
CA LEU A 97 13.16 1.15 4.23
C LEU A 97 14.62 1.38 4.57
N LYS A 98 15.42 1.99 3.68
CA LYS A 98 16.82 2.35 4.00
C LYS A 98 16.86 3.33 5.18
N ARG A 99 15.97 4.32 5.20
CA ARG A 99 15.82 5.28 6.28
C ARG A 99 15.29 4.60 7.55
N ALA A 100 14.25 3.78 7.47
CA ALA A 100 13.70 3.06 8.62
C ALA A 100 14.71 2.08 9.26
N ASN A 101 15.59 1.49 8.44
CA ASN A 101 16.63 0.56 8.90
C ASN A 101 17.90 1.23 9.45
N LEU A 102 18.01 2.56 9.45
CA LEU A 102 19.14 3.23 10.13
C LEU A 102 19.17 2.82 11.61
N ALA A 103 20.37 2.54 12.14
CA ALA A 103 20.53 2.02 13.50
C ALA A 103 19.82 2.87 14.58
N LYS A 104 19.85 4.20 14.42
CA LYS A 104 19.13 5.14 15.29
C LYS A 104 17.61 4.92 15.22
N ASN A 105 17.07 4.80 14.02
CA ASN A 105 15.63 4.67 13.80
C ASN A 105 15.12 3.29 14.25
N ARG A 106 15.86 2.21 14.01
CA ARG A 106 15.52 0.86 14.50
C ARG A 106 15.56 0.74 16.02
N LYS A 107 16.42 1.51 16.69
CA LYS A 107 16.48 1.58 18.15
C LYS A 107 15.24 2.25 18.75
N GLU A 108 14.76 3.32 18.12
CA GLU A 108 13.54 4.03 18.55
C GLU A 108 12.27 3.28 18.11
N ARG A 109 12.29 2.72 16.90
CA ARG A 109 11.16 2.08 16.22
C ARG A 109 11.53 0.65 15.80
N PRO A 110 11.50 -0.31 16.74
CA PRO A 110 11.86 -1.70 16.46
C PRO A 110 10.82 -2.43 15.60
N TRP A 111 9.63 -1.88 15.38
CA TRP A 111 8.61 -2.50 14.53
C TRP A 111 8.54 -1.81 13.16
N ILE A 112 8.65 -2.60 12.09
CA ILE A 112 8.29 -2.18 10.73
C ILE A 112 7.10 -3.03 10.33
N VAL A 113 5.97 -2.39 10.04
CA VAL A 113 4.72 -3.06 9.65
C VAL A 113 4.36 -2.60 8.24
N VAL A 114 4.11 -3.55 7.36
CA VAL A 114 3.73 -3.27 5.97
C VAL A 114 2.31 -3.79 5.75
N GLY A 115 1.44 -2.92 5.24
CA GLY A 115 0.07 -3.24 4.87
C GLY A 115 -0.19 -2.95 3.39
N ALA A 116 -1.04 -3.77 2.77
CA ALA A 116 -1.60 -3.58 1.45
C ALA A 116 -2.99 -4.22 1.43
N HIS A 117 -3.84 -3.83 0.48
CA HIS A 117 -5.20 -4.38 0.38
C HIS A 117 -5.21 -5.84 -0.07
N ARG A 118 -4.54 -6.16 -1.19
CA ARG A 118 -4.47 -7.55 -1.67
C ARG A 118 -3.40 -8.34 -0.91
N PRO A 119 -3.68 -9.60 -0.53
CA PRO A 119 -2.74 -10.43 0.20
C PRO A 119 -1.50 -10.73 -0.65
N MET A 120 -0.32 -10.69 -0.02
CA MET A 120 0.93 -11.14 -0.66
C MET A 120 1.06 -12.66 -0.70
N TYR A 121 0.45 -13.35 0.27
CA TYR A 121 0.41 -14.81 0.37
C TYR A 121 -1.02 -15.26 0.63
N CYS A 122 -1.50 -16.24 -0.15
CA CYS A 122 -2.81 -16.84 0.02
C CYS A 122 -2.67 -18.29 0.49
N SER A 123 -3.45 -18.67 1.50
CA SER A 123 -3.49 -20.04 2.03
C SER A 123 -4.58 -20.90 1.39
N PHE A 124 -5.54 -20.29 0.68
CA PHE A 124 -6.62 -20.96 -0.05
C PHE A 124 -6.81 -20.32 -1.43
N PHE A 125 -7.01 -21.15 -2.46
CA PHE A 125 -7.15 -20.75 -3.87
C PHE A 125 -8.60 -20.42 -4.29
N LEU A 126 -9.50 -20.16 -3.33
CA LEU A 126 -10.92 -19.95 -3.61
C LEU A 126 -11.32 -18.47 -3.67
N ASP A 127 -10.40 -17.54 -3.40
CA ASP A 127 -10.67 -16.10 -3.48
C ASP A 127 -10.14 -15.51 -4.78
N ARG A 128 -11.00 -14.73 -5.45
CA ARG A 128 -10.71 -14.04 -6.73
C ARG A 128 -9.45 -13.17 -6.68
N ASP A 129 -9.08 -12.69 -5.50
CA ASP A 129 -7.85 -11.91 -5.27
C ASP A 129 -6.57 -12.76 -5.34
N CYS A 130 -6.69 -14.08 -5.22
CA CYS A 130 -5.63 -15.08 -5.24
C CYS A 130 -5.67 -15.99 -6.49
N GLU A 131 -6.77 -15.99 -7.25
CA GLU A 131 -6.97 -16.84 -8.43
C GLU A 131 -6.13 -16.43 -9.64
N HIS A 132 -5.74 -15.16 -9.73
CA HIS A 132 -4.84 -14.72 -10.79
C HIS A 132 -3.43 -15.22 -10.50
N GLN A 133 -3.08 -16.40 -11.06
CA GLN A 133 -1.75 -17.04 -11.03
C GLN A 133 -0.58 -16.12 -11.49
N ASN A 134 -0.87 -14.92 -11.97
CA ASN A 134 0.07 -13.87 -12.38
C ASN A 134 0.06 -12.64 -11.46
N SER A 135 -0.49 -12.72 -10.25
CA SER A 135 -0.44 -11.61 -9.28
C SER A 135 1.02 -11.31 -8.94
N LEU A 136 1.57 -10.28 -9.60
CA LEU A 136 2.94 -9.82 -9.41
C LEU A 136 3.20 -9.45 -7.95
N THR A 137 2.19 -9.21 -7.11
CA THR A 137 2.33 -8.94 -5.67
C THR A 137 3.14 -9.99 -4.92
N GLY A 138 2.83 -11.29 -5.09
CA GLY A 138 3.50 -12.37 -4.37
C GLY A 138 4.88 -12.75 -4.93
N GLN A 139 5.12 -12.48 -6.22
CA GLN A 139 6.41 -12.72 -6.87
C GLN A 139 7.35 -11.52 -6.70
N CYS A 140 6.84 -10.31 -6.90
CA CYS A 140 7.60 -9.08 -6.83
C CYS A 140 7.83 -8.58 -5.40
N ILE A 141 7.26 -9.11 -4.32
CA ILE A 141 7.59 -8.61 -2.96
C ILE A 141 7.97 -9.78 -2.07
N ALA A 142 9.22 -10.23 -2.18
CA ALA A 142 9.79 -11.19 -1.25
C ALA A 142 10.45 -10.46 -0.08
N VAL A 143 9.81 -10.46 1.09
CA VAL A 143 10.43 -10.02 2.34
C VAL A 143 11.31 -11.16 2.84
N SER A 144 12.61 -11.11 2.55
CA SER A 144 13.58 -12.08 3.07
C SER A 144 14.07 -11.63 4.45
N SER A 145 13.52 -12.25 5.50
CA SER A 145 14.07 -12.22 6.85
C SER A 145 15.09 -13.35 7.00
N LEU A 146 16.36 -13.10 6.70
CA LEU A 146 17.42 -14.08 7.03
C LEU A 146 18.66 -13.50 7.72
N THR A 147 18.88 -12.18 7.79
CA THR A 147 20.11 -11.66 8.43
C THR A 147 19.95 -10.23 8.97
N GLY A 148 19.13 -9.99 10.00
CA GLY A 148 19.12 -8.74 10.79
C GLY A 148 18.94 -7.40 10.03
N ILE A 149 18.70 -7.46 8.72
CA ILE A 149 18.47 -6.41 7.76
C ILE A 149 17.23 -6.92 7.02
N ALA A 150 16.10 -6.25 7.20
CA ALA A 150 14.92 -6.52 6.39
C ALA A 150 15.24 -6.09 4.95
N SER A 151 15.80 -7.01 4.16
CA SER A 151 15.97 -6.83 2.73
C SER A 151 14.67 -7.28 2.09
N ILE A 152 13.79 -6.32 1.77
CA ILE A 152 12.69 -6.59 0.84
C ILE A 152 13.34 -6.72 -0.54
N LYS A 153 13.46 -7.96 -1.03
CA LYS A 153 13.90 -8.25 -2.38
C LYS A 153 12.65 -8.30 -3.26
N ILE A 154 12.51 -7.31 -4.12
CA ILE A 154 11.44 -7.29 -5.11
C ILE A 154 11.95 -8.01 -6.35
N VAL A 155 11.70 -9.32 -6.44
CA VAL A 155 12.09 -10.14 -7.61
C VAL A 155 10.87 -10.30 -8.51
N CYS A 156 10.58 -9.28 -9.32
CA CYS A 156 9.64 -9.52 -10.42
C CYS A 156 10.31 -10.47 -11.42
N PRO A 157 9.72 -11.64 -11.76
CA PRO A 157 10.20 -12.40 -12.89
C PRO A 157 10.17 -11.50 -14.11
N SER A 158 11.26 -11.52 -14.87
CA SER A 158 11.38 -10.77 -16.11
C SER A 158 10.15 -11.04 -16.98
N VAL A 159 9.31 -10.03 -17.17
CA VAL A 159 8.37 -10.02 -18.29
C VAL A 159 9.25 -10.15 -19.52
N ASN A 160 9.22 -11.34 -20.14
CA ASN A 160 9.87 -11.57 -21.41
C ASN A 160 9.41 -10.44 -22.35
N ARG A 161 10.32 -9.52 -22.69
CA ARG A 161 10.13 -8.63 -23.81
C ARG A 161 10.00 -9.53 -25.04
N ARG A 162 8.79 -9.67 -25.56
CA ARG A 162 8.56 -9.98 -26.96
C ARG A 162 7.98 -8.74 -27.62
#